data_AF-A0A958WJS9-F1
#
_entry.id   AF-A0A958WJS9-F1
#
_cell.length_a   1.000
_cell.length_b   1.000
_cell.length_c   1.000
_cell.angle_alpha   90.00
_cell.angle_beta   90.00
_cell.angle_gamma   90.00
#
_symmetry.space_group_name_H-M   'P 1'
#
loop_
_entity.id
_entity.type
_entity.pdbx_description
1 polymer ?
#
loop_
_entity_poly.entity_id
_entity_poly.type
_entity_poly.pdbx_seq_one_letter_code
_entity_poly.pdbx_strand_id
1 'polypeptide(L)'
;MEIIILNLFYIILLITLLRRAIVQIRSTSLSQVLRSNDAALLLLLIIIGAGPVALFSTGIVGKSPPVNGIHPKWQFIISVFMSLLISGVWMMYIRKIDIYEKERWKHVFITFILGVLFSQLAVFGYGLFSSFGIRLNGYPINDLLYSVGVIGGLEEAVKIIPFLLLLKYSKAADEPYDFILYPSVSALGFAFAENIMYINNSGLINIGGRALYSTVAHMVFSSVVGYGMLLYRFRFPKRTRWVGFFTFFAIAAIMHGFYDFWLINYFVSFYSFLTTVFFLITIHIWFILKNNAVNISNYYDPRLTLDNDMLKWYLVLSLSSILMIGYIIVSLVYGVESGNRYLLTSWIAYGYMVLYLTLSFSRYKIKHGRLSQIKVPFDFFIPKPLKKNT
;
A
#
# COMPACT_ATOMS: atom_id res chain seq x y z
N MET A 1 -16.84 -13.70 3.18
CA MET A 1 -16.16 -13.93 4.48
C MET A 1 -15.17 -12.81 4.80
N GLU A 2 -14.26 -12.45 3.89
CA GLU A 2 -13.27 -11.37 4.06
C GLU A 2 -13.89 -10.02 4.47
N ILE A 3 -14.92 -9.56 3.76
CA ILE A 3 -15.64 -8.33 4.09
C ILE A 3 -16.18 -8.36 5.52
N ILE A 4 -16.74 -9.50 5.96
CA ILE A 4 -17.31 -9.65 7.31
C ILE A 4 -16.20 -9.50 8.37
N ILE A 5 -15.05 -10.15 8.15
CA ILE A 5 -13.89 -10.06 9.05
C ILE A 5 -13.37 -8.62 9.14
N LEU A 6 -13.23 -7.93 8.00
CA LEU A 6 -12.77 -6.54 7.97
C LEU A 6 -13.76 -5.59 8.66
N ASN A 7 -15.07 -5.81 8.50
CA ASN A 7 -16.10 -5.03 9.18
C ASN A 7 -16.11 -5.29 10.69
N LEU A 8 -15.85 -6.52 11.13
CA LEU A 8 -15.67 -6.81 12.56
C LEU A 8 -14.45 -6.06 13.13
N PHE A 9 -13.31 -6.09 12.46
CA PHE A 9 -12.14 -5.31 12.88
C PHE A 9 -12.39 -3.81 12.85
N TYR A 10 -13.15 -3.32 11.86
CA TYR A 10 -13.58 -1.94 11.77
C TYR A 10 -14.45 -1.54 12.97
N ILE A 11 -15.45 -2.35 13.34
CA ILE A 11 -16.32 -2.11 14.50
C ILE A 11 -15.49 -2.12 15.79
N ILE A 12 -14.58 -3.07 15.96
CA ILE A 12 -13.71 -3.13 17.14
C ILE A 12 -12.81 -1.89 17.23
N LEU A 13 -12.27 -1.43 16.10
CA LEU A 13 -11.47 -0.21 16.03
C LEU A 13 -12.32 1.03 16.36
N LEU A 14 -13.55 1.10 15.84
CA LEU A 14 -14.52 2.17 16.12
C LEU A 14 -14.85 2.23 17.62
N ILE A 15 -15.18 1.09 18.23
CA ILE A 15 -15.44 0.99 19.67
C ILE A 15 -14.21 1.42 20.48
N THR A 16 -13.01 1.04 20.03
CA THR A 16 -11.75 1.43 20.68
C THR A 16 -11.51 2.93 20.63
N LEU A 17 -11.74 3.56 19.46
CA LEU A 17 -11.62 5.00 19.28
C LEU A 17 -12.70 5.76 20.07
N LEU A 18 -13.96 5.30 20.03
CA LEU A 18 -15.06 5.86 20.81
C LEU A 18 -14.79 5.81 22.30
N ARG A 19 -14.33 4.66 22.82
CA ARG A 19 -13.98 4.52 24.24
C ARG A 19 -12.89 5.50 24.65
N ARG A 20 -11.88 5.73 23.80
CA ARG A 20 -10.81 6.71 24.05
C ARG A 20 -11.33 8.14 24.04
N ALA A 21 -12.16 8.48 23.06
CA ALA A 21 -12.79 9.80 22.99
C ALA A 21 -13.64 10.06 24.25
N ILE A 22 -14.45 9.08 24.69
CA ILE A 22 -15.23 9.18 25.93
C ILE A 22 -14.33 9.40 27.17
N VAL A 23 -13.20 8.69 27.26
CA VAL A 23 -12.24 8.89 28.36
C VAL A 23 -11.62 10.30 28.30
N GLN A 24 -11.26 10.80 27.11
CA GLN A 24 -10.74 12.16 26.94
C GLN A 24 -11.79 13.22 27.32
N ILE A 25 -13.06 13.02 26.97
CA ILE A 25 -14.16 13.94 27.35
C ILE A 25 -14.30 14.02 28.88
N ARG A 26 -14.03 12.93 29.59
CA ARG A 26 -14.07 12.92 31.06
C ARG A 26 -12.88 13.66 31.69
N SER A 27 -11.76 13.79 30.99
CA SER A 27 -10.52 14.36 31.51
C SER A 27 -10.18 15.75 30.97
N THR A 28 -10.85 16.21 29.90
CA THR A 28 -10.54 17.45 29.17
C THR A 28 -11.80 18.10 28.60
N SER A 29 -11.74 19.36 28.19
CA SER A 29 -12.90 20.04 27.62
C SER A 29 -13.30 19.45 26.26
N LEU A 30 -14.60 19.49 25.95
CA LEU A 30 -15.13 19.01 24.66
C LEU A 30 -14.41 19.64 23.45
N SER A 31 -14.03 20.92 23.55
CA SER A 31 -13.29 21.62 22.49
C SER A 31 -11.87 21.07 22.30
N GLN A 32 -11.20 20.62 23.37
CA GLN A 32 -9.91 19.94 23.28
C GLN A 32 -10.05 18.53 22.71
N VAL A 33 -11.13 17.82 23.05
CA VAL A 33 -11.44 16.51 22.46
C VAL A 33 -11.73 16.63 20.97
N LEU A 34 -12.56 17.57 20.54
CA LEU A 34 -12.87 17.77 19.11
C LEU A 34 -11.64 18.16 18.28
N ARG A 35 -10.62 18.75 18.91
CA ARG A 35 -9.31 19.03 18.31
C ARG A 35 -8.32 17.87 18.42
N SER A 36 -8.70 16.77 19.06
CA SER A 36 -7.85 15.59 19.21
C SER A 36 -7.82 14.79 17.90
N ASN A 37 -6.69 14.14 17.65
CA ASN A 37 -6.54 13.25 16.50
C ASN A 37 -7.60 12.14 16.50
N ASP A 38 -8.04 11.69 17.68
CA ASP A 38 -9.03 10.61 17.81
C ASP A 38 -10.43 11.09 17.39
N ALA A 39 -10.85 12.30 17.78
CA ALA A 39 -12.13 12.87 17.35
C ALA A 39 -12.13 13.20 15.86
N ALA A 40 -11.00 13.67 15.33
CA ALA A 40 -10.88 14.00 13.92
C ALA A 40 -10.87 12.74 13.04
N LEU A 41 -10.25 11.64 13.50
CA LEU A 41 -10.37 10.30 12.89
C LEU A 41 -11.82 9.80 12.94
N LEU A 42 -12.52 9.92 14.07
CA LEU A 42 -13.93 9.52 14.22
C LEU A 42 -14.86 10.34 13.30
N LEU A 43 -14.67 11.66 13.23
CA LEU A 43 -15.40 12.54 12.30
C LEU A 43 -15.15 12.16 10.85
N LEU A 44 -13.91 11.83 10.47
CA LEU A 44 -13.60 11.38 9.12
C LEU A 44 -14.31 10.05 8.80
N LEU A 45 -14.38 9.13 9.75
CA LEU A 45 -15.10 7.86 9.57
C LEU A 45 -16.60 8.04 9.42
N ILE A 46 -17.16 9.02 10.12
CA ILE A 46 -18.57 9.42 9.99
C ILE A 46 -18.79 10.17 8.66
N ILE A 47 -17.86 11.00 8.22
CA ILE A 47 -17.98 11.75 6.96
C ILE A 47 -17.80 10.82 5.74
N ILE A 48 -16.84 9.90 5.78
CA ILE A 48 -16.59 8.92 4.72
C ILE A 48 -17.67 7.82 4.72
N GLY A 49 -18.22 7.46 5.90
CA GLY A 49 -19.18 6.37 6.05
C GLY A 49 -20.66 6.76 6.09
N ALA A 50 -21.02 7.84 6.79
CA ALA A 50 -22.41 8.20 7.09
C ALA A 50 -22.92 9.40 6.28
N GLY A 51 -22.08 10.38 5.95
CA GLY A 51 -22.45 11.55 5.15
C GLY A 51 -23.12 11.19 3.80
N PRO A 52 -22.59 10.22 3.03
CA PRO A 52 -23.18 9.78 1.76
C PRO A 52 -24.32 8.76 1.91
N VAL A 53 -24.54 8.16 3.08
CA VAL A 53 -25.70 7.26 3.29
C VAL A 53 -26.93 8.08 3.70
N ALA A 54 -26.74 9.12 4.50
CA ALA A 54 -27.82 10.01 4.95
C ALA A 54 -28.28 11.02 3.88
N LEU A 55 -27.41 11.43 2.96
CA LEU A 55 -27.78 12.36 1.87
C LEU A 55 -28.66 11.73 0.77
N PHE A 56 -28.79 10.40 0.72
CA PHE A 56 -29.40 9.71 -0.42
C PHE A 56 -30.61 8.83 -0.07
N SER A 57 -31.03 8.80 1.19
CA SER A 57 -32.36 8.27 1.55
C SER A 57 -33.50 9.24 1.21
N THR A 58 -33.21 10.44 0.72
CA THR A 58 -34.19 11.52 0.52
C THR A 58 -34.64 11.75 -0.94
N GLY A 59 -34.26 10.90 -1.90
CA GLY A 59 -34.90 10.88 -3.23
C GLY A 59 -34.78 12.16 -4.08
N ILE A 60 -33.83 13.05 -3.79
CA ILE A 60 -33.74 14.39 -4.42
C ILE A 60 -33.08 14.41 -5.82
N VAL A 61 -32.47 13.32 -6.30
CA VAL A 61 -31.95 13.27 -7.68
C VAL A 61 -32.51 12.08 -8.43
N GLY A 62 -33.56 12.39 -9.20
CA GLY A 62 -34.18 11.50 -10.16
C GLY A 62 -33.39 11.38 -11.48
N LYS A 63 -33.86 10.37 -12.24
CA LYS A 63 -33.47 9.93 -13.59
C LYS A 63 -32.11 9.25 -13.68
N SER A 64 -32.15 7.93 -13.84
CA SER A 64 -31.06 7.12 -14.39
C SER A 64 -30.74 7.56 -15.82
N PRO A 65 -29.49 7.93 -16.16
CA PRO A 65 -29.07 8.09 -17.54
C PRO A 65 -27.80 7.25 -17.85
N PRO A 66 -27.46 7.11 -19.14
CA PRO A 66 -27.67 5.89 -19.90
C PRO A 66 -26.79 4.71 -19.48
N VAL A 67 -27.27 3.50 -19.78
CA VAL A 67 -26.58 2.19 -19.71
C VAL A 67 -25.37 2.09 -20.67
N ASN A 68 -24.95 3.20 -21.28
CA ASN A 68 -23.86 3.21 -22.24
C ASN A 68 -22.56 3.45 -21.50
N GLY A 69 -21.73 2.41 -21.41
CA GLY A 69 -20.38 2.52 -20.86
C GLY A 69 -19.58 3.65 -21.51
N ILE A 70 -18.56 4.13 -20.79
CA ILE A 70 -17.66 5.16 -21.30
C ILE A 70 -16.92 4.69 -22.55
N HIS A 71 -16.68 5.61 -23.48
CA HIS A 71 -15.86 5.32 -24.66
C HIS A 71 -14.47 4.81 -24.21
N PRO A 72 -13.93 3.71 -24.79
CA PRO A 72 -12.71 3.05 -24.32
C PRO A 72 -11.50 3.98 -24.15
N LYS A 73 -11.34 4.96 -25.05
CA LYS A 73 -10.30 6.00 -24.96
C LYS A 73 -10.35 6.78 -23.64
N TRP A 74 -11.54 7.21 -23.21
CA TRP A 74 -11.69 7.98 -21.97
C TRP A 74 -11.48 7.10 -20.73
N GLN A 75 -11.92 5.84 -20.78
CA GLN A 75 -11.66 4.87 -19.71
C GLN A 75 -10.16 4.66 -19.49
N PHE A 76 -9.41 4.52 -20.58
CA PHE A 76 -7.95 4.41 -20.53
C PHE A 76 -7.31 5.68 -19.95
N ILE A 77 -7.69 6.87 -20.41
CA ILE A 77 -7.17 8.14 -19.89
C ILE A 77 -7.44 8.27 -18.38
N ILE A 78 -8.65 7.94 -17.92
CA ILE A 78 -9.00 7.96 -16.50
C ILE A 78 -8.17 6.93 -15.73
N SER A 79 -7.95 5.74 -16.29
CA SER A 79 -7.13 4.69 -15.67
C SER A 79 -5.68 5.14 -15.50
N VAL A 80 -5.12 5.83 -16.49
CA VAL A 80 -3.79 6.47 -16.42
C VAL A 80 -3.75 7.53 -15.33
N PHE A 81 -4.74 8.43 -15.30
CA PHE A 81 -4.83 9.47 -14.28
C PHE A 81 -4.90 8.90 -12.86
N MET A 82 -5.78 7.91 -12.63
CA MET A 82 -5.93 7.28 -11.31
C MET A 82 -4.67 6.51 -10.91
N SER A 83 -4.03 5.82 -11.85
CA SER A 83 -2.77 5.11 -11.60
C SER A 83 -1.63 6.06 -11.21
N LEU A 84 -1.57 7.22 -11.87
CA LEU A 84 -0.59 8.28 -11.55
C LEU A 84 -0.87 8.88 -10.17
N LEU A 85 -2.14 9.15 -9.86
CA LEU A 85 -2.55 9.67 -8.55
C LEU A 85 -2.17 8.70 -7.42
N ILE A 86 -2.50 7.42 -7.56
CA ILE A 86 -2.15 6.37 -6.60
C ILE A 86 -0.64 6.32 -6.38
N SER A 87 0.14 6.28 -7.46
CA SER A 87 1.60 6.21 -7.40
C SER A 87 2.20 7.47 -6.78
N GLY A 88 1.67 8.64 -7.13
CA GLY A 88 2.10 9.93 -6.58
C GLY A 88 1.85 10.04 -5.08
N VAL A 89 0.69 9.59 -4.59
CA VAL A 89 0.38 9.57 -3.16
C VAL A 89 1.37 8.72 -2.39
N TRP A 90 1.62 7.49 -2.85
CA TRP A 90 2.55 6.60 -2.17
C TRP A 90 4.00 7.05 -2.28
N MET A 91 4.42 7.59 -3.44
CA MET A 91 5.75 8.17 -3.63
C MET A 91 6.02 9.34 -2.68
N MET A 92 5.04 10.23 -2.51
CA MET A 92 5.12 11.33 -1.56
C MET A 92 5.14 10.85 -0.12
N TYR A 93 4.38 9.81 0.23
CA TYR A 93 4.43 9.21 1.57
C TYR A 93 5.83 8.67 1.90
N ILE A 94 6.43 7.85 1.04
CA ILE A 94 7.77 7.29 1.30
C ILE A 94 8.85 8.37 1.36
N ARG A 95 8.78 9.39 0.50
CA ARG A 95 9.69 10.54 0.56
C ARG A 95 9.53 11.40 1.83
N LYS A 96 8.37 11.39 2.48
CA LYS A 96 8.18 12.11 3.76
C LYS A 96 8.83 11.40 4.96
N ILE A 97 9.18 10.12 4.81
CA ILE A 97 9.88 9.34 5.84
C ILE A 97 11.38 9.59 5.79
N ASP A 98 11.88 9.93 4.60
CA ASP A 98 13.24 10.35 4.37
C ASP A 98 13.48 11.75 4.99
N ILE A 99 14.13 11.78 6.16
CA ILE A 99 14.35 13.00 6.94
C ILE A 99 15.80 13.44 6.98
N TYR A 100 16.77 12.53 6.81
CA TYR A 100 18.17 12.79 7.08
C TYR A 100 18.94 13.19 5.82
N GLU A 101 18.89 12.38 4.76
CA GLU A 101 19.44 12.69 3.43
C GLU A 101 18.30 12.65 2.40
N LYS A 102 17.67 13.82 2.15
CA LYS A 102 16.52 13.85 1.25
C LYS A 102 16.90 13.61 -0.19
N GLU A 103 16.37 12.55 -0.75
CA GLU A 103 16.73 12.14 -2.08
C GLU A 103 16.29 13.10 -3.19
N ARG A 104 17.18 13.34 -4.15
CA ARG A 104 16.92 14.26 -5.25
C ARG A 104 15.79 13.73 -6.13
N TRP A 105 14.82 14.58 -6.46
CA TRP A 105 13.69 14.22 -7.33
C TRP A 105 14.11 13.55 -8.63
N LYS A 106 15.24 13.96 -9.22
CA LYS A 106 15.80 13.34 -10.42
C LYS A 106 15.97 11.82 -10.28
N HIS A 107 16.59 11.33 -9.20
CA HIS A 107 16.85 9.90 -9.03
C HIS A 107 15.56 9.12 -8.75
N VAL A 108 14.65 9.71 -7.96
CA VAL A 108 13.32 9.13 -7.69
C VAL A 108 12.52 9.00 -8.99
N PHE A 109 12.44 10.06 -9.80
CA PHE A 109 11.70 10.00 -11.07
C PHE A 109 12.35 9.06 -12.08
N ILE A 110 13.68 9.06 -12.22
CA ILE A 110 14.37 8.11 -13.10
C ILE A 110 14.06 6.67 -12.67
N THR A 111 14.14 6.36 -11.37
CA THR A 111 13.85 5.02 -10.85
C THR A 111 12.39 4.62 -11.12
N PHE A 112 11.45 5.55 -10.92
CA PHE A 112 10.03 5.31 -11.22
C PHE A 112 9.82 5.01 -12.70
N ILE A 113 10.35 5.85 -13.60
CA ILE A 113 10.21 5.66 -15.06
C ILE A 113 10.87 4.36 -15.51
N LEU A 114 12.04 4.03 -14.99
CA LEU A 114 12.66 2.73 -15.26
C LEU A 114 11.77 1.57 -14.77
N GLY A 115 11.13 1.69 -13.59
CA GLY A 115 10.15 0.72 -13.12
C GLY A 115 8.98 0.52 -14.08
N VAL A 116 8.43 1.62 -14.63
CA VAL A 116 7.39 1.57 -15.67
C VAL A 116 7.90 0.86 -16.93
N LEU A 117 9.07 1.23 -17.44
CA LEU A 117 9.63 0.67 -18.67
C LEU A 117 9.96 -0.82 -18.53
N PHE A 118 10.62 -1.19 -17.43
CA PHE A 118 11.02 -2.57 -17.19
C PHE A 118 9.84 -3.49 -16.88
N SER A 119 8.68 -2.98 -16.44
CA SER A 119 7.47 -3.79 -16.27
C SER A 119 7.10 -4.62 -17.51
N GLN A 120 7.42 -4.11 -18.71
CA GLN A 120 7.19 -4.82 -19.97
C GLN A 120 8.03 -6.11 -20.12
N LEU A 121 9.17 -6.21 -19.41
CA LEU A 121 9.94 -7.46 -19.36
C LEU A 121 9.18 -8.56 -18.63
N ALA A 122 8.33 -8.24 -17.66
CA ALA A 122 7.48 -9.23 -17.00
C ALA A 122 6.43 -9.77 -17.99
N VAL A 123 5.80 -8.90 -18.78
CA VAL A 123 4.86 -9.30 -19.84
C VAL A 123 5.53 -10.23 -20.86
N PHE A 124 6.74 -9.88 -21.30
CA PHE A 124 7.53 -10.75 -22.18
C PHE A 124 7.86 -12.09 -21.52
N GLY A 125 8.30 -12.07 -20.27
CA GLY A 125 8.63 -13.28 -19.52
C GLY A 125 7.43 -14.21 -19.34
N TYR A 126 6.23 -13.68 -19.10
CA TYR A 126 5.00 -14.49 -19.09
C TYR A 126 4.75 -15.21 -20.41
N GLY A 127 4.95 -14.53 -21.55
CA GLY A 127 4.87 -15.16 -22.87
C GLY A 127 5.91 -16.26 -23.06
N LEU A 128 7.14 -16.04 -22.59
CA LEU A 128 8.21 -17.02 -22.66
C LEU A 128 7.91 -18.28 -21.83
N PHE A 129 7.52 -18.13 -20.55
CA PHE A 129 7.14 -19.28 -19.71
C PHE A 129 5.96 -20.06 -20.30
N SER A 130 4.96 -19.35 -20.83
CA SER A 130 3.81 -19.97 -21.50
C SER A 130 4.23 -20.79 -22.73
N SER A 131 5.22 -20.33 -23.50
CA SER A 131 5.75 -21.08 -24.66
C SER A 131 6.42 -22.40 -24.28
N PHE A 132 6.93 -22.52 -23.05
CA PHE A 132 7.46 -23.77 -22.48
C PHE A 132 6.37 -24.63 -21.80
N GLY A 133 5.10 -24.25 -21.91
CA GLY A 133 3.98 -24.97 -21.29
C GLY A 133 3.81 -24.69 -19.79
N ILE A 134 4.57 -23.75 -19.22
CA ILE A 134 4.45 -23.33 -17.82
C ILE A 134 3.33 -22.28 -17.77
N ARG A 135 2.16 -22.69 -17.26
CA ARG A 135 0.95 -21.86 -17.20
C ARG A 135 0.05 -22.24 -16.03
N LEU A 136 -0.82 -21.32 -15.64
CA LEU A 136 -1.93 -21.62 -14.75
C LEU A 136 -2.82 -22.70 -15.38
N ASN A 137 -3.22 -23.69 -14.59
CA ASN A 137 -4.06 -24.81 -15.05
C ASN A 137 -5.23 -25.10 -14.10
N GLY A 138 -5.40 -24.30 -13.04
CA GLY A 138 -6.49 -24.43 -12.07
C GLY A 138 -6.18 -25.40 -10.93
N TYR A 139 -5.15 -26.26 -11.04
CA TYR A 139 -4.77 -27.15 -9.94
C TYR A 139 -3.99 -26.38 -8.87
N PRO A 140 -4.37 -26.48 -7.58
CA PRO A 140 -3.79 -25.65 -6.52
C PRO A 140 -2.26 -25.70 -6.41
N ILE A 141 -1.66 -26.89 -6.53
CA ILE A 141 -0.20 -27.03 -6.42
C ILE A 141 0.51 -26.37 -7.60
N ASN A 142 0.03 -26.59 -8.82
CA ASN A 142 0.59 -25.97 -10.01
C ASN A 142 0.47 -24.45 -9.94
N ASP A 143 -0.72 -23.95 -9.61
CA ASP A 143 -0.98 -22.52 -9.58
C ASP A 143 -0.21 -21.83 -8.45
N LEU A 144 0.00 -22.49 -7.29
CA LEU A 144 0.88 -21.96 -6.24
C LEU A 144 2.33 -21.85 -6.71
N LEU A 145 2.86 -22.90 -7.34
CA LEU A 145 4.23 -22.90 -7.87
C LEU A 145 4.40 -21.85 -8.99
N TYR A 146 3.39 -21.71 -9.85
CA TYR A 146 3.36 -20.68 -10.88
C TYR A 146 3.31 -19.27 -10.26
N SER A 147 2.45 -19.04 -9.27
CA SER A 147 2.37 -17.76 -8.56
C SER A 147 3.68 -17.41 -7.86
N VAL A 148 4.37 -18.36 -7.24
CA VAL A 148 5.66 -18.08 -6.56
C VAL A 148 6.82 -17.93 -7.56
N GLY A 149 6.98 -18.88 -8.47
CA GLY A 149 8.15 -18.95 -9.35
C GLY A 149 8.05 -18.02 -10.55
N VAL A 150 6.88 -18.00 -11.20
CA VAL A 150 6.67 -17.18 -12.40
C VAL A 150 6.19 -15.80 -12.01
N ILE A 151 5.05 -15.63 -11.34
CA ILE A 151 4.53 -14.28 -11.01
C ILE A 151 5.46 -13.57 -10.02
N GLY A 152 5.61 -14.10 -8.81
CA GLY A 152 6.43 -13.50 -7.77
C GLY A 152 7.90 -13.40 -8.16
N GLY A 153 8.49 -14.50 -8.63
CA GLY A 153 9.90 -14.56 -9.02
C GLY A 153 10.25 -13.63 -10.17
N LEU A 154 9.52 -13.69 -11.29
CA LEU A 154 9.79 -12.84 -12.45
C LEU A 154 9.58 -11.38 -12.14
N GLU A 155 8.45 -11.02 -11.52
CA GLU A 155 8.15 -9.62 -11.30
C GLU A 155 9.07 -8.98 -10.27
N GLU A 156 9.40 -9.65 -9.16
CA GLU A 156 10.37 -9.10 -8.21
C GLU A 156 11.77 -9.00 -8.83
N ALA A 157 12.12 -9.89 -9.75
CA ALA A 157 13.39 -9.81 -10.48
C ALA A 157 13.43 -8.58 -11.39
N VAL A 158 12.32 -8.30 -12.07
CA VAL A 158 12.17 -7.11 -12.91
C VAL A 158 12.15 -5.83 -12.08
N LYS A 159 11.37 -5.80 -10.99
CA LYS A 159 11.22 -4.62 -10.11
C LYS A 159 12.53 -4.21 -9.44
N ILE A 160 13.45 -5.13 -9.17
CA ILE A 160 14.72 -4.75 -8.53
C ILE A 160 15.75 -4.16 -9.51
N ILE A 161 15.59 -4.36 -10.83
CA ILE A 161 16.56 -3.88 -11.84
C ILE A 161 16.83 -2.38 -11.74
N PRO A 162 15.83 -1.47 -11.71
CA PRO A 162 16.09 -0.03 -11.58
C PRO A 162 16.95 0.34 -10.38
N PHE A 163 16.72 -0.30 -9.24
CA PHE A 163 17.52 -0.06 -8.04
C PHE A 163 18.96 -0.57 -8.19
N LEU A 164 19.15 -1.74 -8.81
CA LEU A 164 20.48 -2.27 -9.09
C LEU A 164 21.26 -1.36 -10.07
N LEU A 165 20.57 -0.81 -11.07
CA LEU A 165 21.16 0.18 -11.99
C LEU A 165 21.55 1.46 -11.24
N LEU A 166 20.67 1.97 -10.38
CA LEU A 166 20.94 3.15 -9.56
C LEU A 166 22.15 2.95 -8.65
N LEU A 167 22.27 1.79 -7.99
CA LEU A 167 23.44 1.43 -7.18
C LEU A 167 24.73 1.30 -7.98
N LYS A 168 24.65 0.89 -9.26
CA LYS A 168 25.82 0.70 -10.11
C LYS A 168 26.31 2.00 -10.74
N TYR A 169 25.40 2.87 -11.15
CA TYR A 169 25.69 4.05 -11.98
C TYR A 169 25.52 5.39 -11.26
N SER A 170 25.14 5.39 -9.98
CA SER A 170 25.05 6.60 -9.17
C SER A 170 25.57 6.37 -7.75
N LYS A 171 25.78 7.46 -7.02
CA LYS A 171 26.05 7.45 -5.58
C LYS A 171 24.85 7.91 -4.76
N ALA A 172 23.64 7.87 -5.35
CA ALA A 172 22.45 8.41 -4.69
C ALA A 172 22.08 7.58 -3.46
N ALA A 173 21.97 6.26 -3.59
CA ALA A 173 21.68 5.37 -2.45
C ALA A 173 22.90 5.21 -1.51
N ASP A 174 22.98 6.10 -0.53
CA ASP A 174 24.04 6.17 0.46
C ASP A 174 23.55 6.18 1.92
N GLU A 175 22.24 6.33 2.14
CA GLU A 175 21.55 6.13 3.40
C GLU A 175 20.89 4.73 3.45
N PRO A 176 20.84 4.05 4.63
CA PRO A 176 20.05 2.84 4.80
C PRO A 176 18.59 2.95 4.36
N TYR A 177 17.93 4.11 4.56
CA TYR A 177 16.54 4.29 4.14
C TYR A 177 16.36 4.21 2.61
N ASP A 178 17.38 4.53 1.81
CA ASP A 178 17.35 4.49 0.34
C ASP A 178 17.15 3.07 -0.19
N PHE A 179 17.61 2.08 0.57
CA PHE A 179 17.40 0.66 0.30
C PHE A 179 15.96 0.22 0.54
N ILE A 180 15.11 1.06 1.12
CA ILE A 180 13.66 0.89 1.14
C ILE A 180 13.01 1.81 0.11
N LEU A 181 13.46 3.07 0.03
CA LEU A 181 12.90 4.09 -0.86
C LEU A 181 12.99 3.68 -2.33
N TYR A 182 14.17 3.38 -2.86
CA TYR A 182 14.33 3.11 -4.30
C TYR A 182 13.68 1.81 -4.77
N PRO A 183 13.78 0.68 -4.05
CA PRO A 183 12.99 -0.51 -4.39
C PRO A 183 11.49 -0.24 -4.36
N SER A 184 10.99 0.55 -3.39
CA SER A 184 9.59 0.97 -3.36
C SER A 184 9.23 1.84 -4.58
N VAL A 185 10.06 2.82 -4.94
CA VAL A 185 9.85 3.70 -6.10
C VAL A 185 9.86 2.92 -7.41
N SER A 186 10.77 1.95 -7.54
CA SER A 186 10.81 1.05 -8.69
C SER A 186 9.53 0.22 -8.79
N ALA A 187 9.10 -0.37 -7.66
CA ALA A 187 7.85 -1.11 -7.56
C ALA A 187 6.62 -0.24 -7.82
N LEU A 188 6.62 1.05 -7.45
CA LEU A 188 5.57 2.00 -7.81
C LEU A 188 5.49 2.23 -9.31
N GLY A 189 6.62 2.29 -10.01
CA GLY A 189 6.66 2.37 -11.48
C GLY A 189 6.07 1.12 -12.12
N PHE A 190 6.41 -0.06 -11.62
CA PHE A 190 5.80 -1.31 -12.06
C PHE A 190 4.29 -1.33 -11.80
N ALA A 191 3.89 -1.02 -10.56
CA ALA A 191 2.49 -0.98 -10.14
C ALA A 191 1.68 0.05 -10.94
N PHE A 192 2.29 1.17 -11.37
CA PHE A 192 1.63 2.14 -12.25
C PHE A 192 1.18 1.50 -13.57
N ALA A 193 2.06 0.75 -14.24
CA ALA A 193 1.73 0.09 -15.50
C ALA A 193 0.62 -0.94 -15.32
N GLU A 194 0.69 -1.76 -14.27
CA GLU A 194 -0.36 -2.70 -13.95
C GLU A 194 -1.68 -2.03 -13.54
N ASN A 195 -1.61 -0.98 -12.72
CA ASN A 195 -2.80 -0.25 -12.25
C ASN A 195 -3.61 0.26 -13.45
N ILE A 196 -2.95 0.72 -14.51
CA ILE A 196 -3.63 1.13 -15.75
C ILE A 196 -4.45 -0.04 -16.30
N MET A 197 -3.83 -1.20 -16.45
CA MET A 197 -4.47 -2.40 -16.99
C MET A 197 -5.64 -2.85 -16.09
N TYR A 198 -5.43 -2.98 -14.78
CA TYR A 198 -6.44 -3.49 -13.86
C TYR A 198 -7.61 -2.51 -13.64
N ILE A 199 -7.34 -1.21 -13.55
CA ILE A 199 -8.40 -0.19 -13.43
C ILE A 199 -9.18 -0.12 -14.74
N ASN A 200 -8.51 -0.19 -15.88
CA ASN A 200 -9.17 -0.21 -17.17
C ASN A 200 -10.03 -1.48 -17.33
N ASN A 201 -9.48 -2.66 -17.09
CA ASN A 201 -10.21 -3.93 -17.30
C ASN A 201 -11.37 -4.13 -16.32
N SER A 202 -11.33 -3.50 -15.14
CA SER A 202 -12.41 -3.55 -14.15
C SER A 202 -13.49 -2.49 -14.35
N GLY A 203 -13.46 -1.71 -15.44
CA GLY A 203 -14.43 -0.65 -15.67
C GLY A 203 -14.35 0.47 -14.62
N LEU A 204 -13.15 0.79 -14.12
CA LEU A 204 -12.88 1.81 -13.10
C LEU A 204 -13.27 1.42 -11.66
N ILE A 205 -13.77 0.20 -11.42
CA ILE A 205 -14.25 -0.23 -10.09
C ILE A 205 -13.07 -0.59 -9.15
N ASN A 206 -11.95 -1.09 -9.68
CA ASN A 206 -10.85 -1.61 -8.84
C ASN A 206 -9.88 -0.53 -8.30
N ILE A 207 -10.25 0.76 -8.34
CA ILE A 207 -9.39 1.86 -7.87
C ILE A 207 -8.98 1.67 -6.41
N GLY A 208 -9.93 1.38 -5.52
CA GLY A 208 -9.66 1.22 -4.08
C GLY A 208 -8.74 0.04 -3.76
N GLY A 209 -8.97 -1.12 -4.38
CA GLY A 209 -8.14 -2.31 -4.19
C GLY A 209 -6.70 -2.09 -4.67
N ARG A 210 -6.53 -1.45 -5.83
CA ARG A 210 -5.20 -1.10 -6.35
C ARG A 210 -4.49 -0.07 -5.47
N ALA A 211 -5.21 0.93 -4.94
CA ALA A 211 -4.65 1.97 -4.09
C ALA A 211 -4.20 1.48 -2.71
N LEU A 212 -4.99 0.60 -2.08
CA LEU A 212 -4.83 0.25 -0.66
C LEU A 212 -4.20 -1.12 -0.43
N TYR A 213 -4.31 -2.03 -1.40
CA TYR A 213 -3.73 -3.36 -1.32
C TYR A 213 -2.57 -3.55 -2.28
N SER A 214 -2.85 -3.68 -3.58
CA SER A 214 -1.84 -4.12 -4.55
C SER A 214 -0.63 -3.18 -4.63
N THR A 215 -0.84 -1.85 -4.73
CA THR A 215 0.28 -0.90 -4.80
C THR A 215 1.14 -0.93 -3.54
N VAL A 216 0.52 -1.10 -2.37
CA VAL A 216 1.24 -1.25 -1.10
C VAL A 216 2.01 -2.58 -1.07
N ALA A 217 1.39 -3.67 -1.53
CA ALA A 217 2.02 -4.99 -1.60
C ALA A 217 3.27 -4.97 -2.49
N HIS A 218 3.21 -4.35 -3.67
CA HIS A 218 4.38 -4.16 -4.55
C HIS A 218 5.53 -3.45 -3.83
N MET A 219 5.26 -2.33 -3.15
CA MET A 219 6.30 -1.62 -2.39
C MET A 219 6.86 -2.48 -1.26
N VAL A 220 6.00 -3.20 -0.53
CA VAL A 220 6.40 -4.06 0.58
C VAL A 220 7.33 -5.17 0.09
N PHE A 221 6.95 -5.91 -0.95
CA PHE A 221 7.71 -7.06 -1.43
C PHE A 221 9.07 -6.66 -2.00
N SER A 222 9.12 -5.63 -2.86
CA SER A 222 10.40 -5.16 -3.39
C SER A 222 11.30 -4.53 -2.31
N SER A 223 10.71 -3.91 -1.27
CA SER A 223 11.45 -3.44 -0.10
C SER A 223 12.09 -4.56 0.70
N VAL A 224 11.55 -5.78 0.69
CA VAL A 224 12.18 -6.93 1.38
C VAL A 224 13.54 -7.22 0.75
N VAL A 225 13.61 -7.24 -0.59
CA VAL A 225 14.88 -7.43 -1.32
C VAL A 225 15.88 -6.32 -0.97
N GLY A 226 15.41 -5.07 -1.00
CA GLY A 226 16.19 -3.91 -0.61
C GLY A 226 16.72 -3.96 0.82
N TYR A 227 15.88 -4.37 1.77
CA TYR A 227 16.26 -4.55 3.17
C TYR A 227 17.33 -5.65 3.36
N GLY A 228 17.25 -6.73 2.58
CA GLY A 228 18.30 -7.75 2.56
C GLY A 228 19.65 -7.18 2.14
N MET A 229 19.67 -6.34 1.10
CA MET A 229 20.89 -5.65 0.65
C MET A 229 21.39 -4.62 1.69
N LEU A 230 20.48 -3.87 2.32
CA LEU A 230 20.76 -2.95 3.42
C LEU A 230 21.50 -3.65 4.57
N LEU A 231 20.98 -4.78 5.05
CA LEU A 231 21.56 -5.50 6.18
C LEU A 231 23.01 -5.91 5.88
N TYR A 232 23.29 -6.38 4.67
CA TYR A 232 24.64 -6.81 4.31
C TYR A 232 25.59 -5.64 4.01
N ARG A 233 25.07 -4.49 3.57
CA ARG A 233 25.89 -3.27 3.38
C ARG A 233 26.25 -2.59 4.70
N PHE A 234 25.27 -2.40 5.59
CA PHE A 234 25.44 -1.55 6.77
C PHE A 234 25.60 -2.32 8.09
N ARG A 235 25.09 -3.55 8.20
CA ARG A 235 25.13 -4.33 9.45
C ARG A 235 26.14 -5.46 9.43
N PHE A 236 26.27 -6.15 8.30
CA PHE A 236 27.14 -7.32 8.14
C PHE A 236 28.14 -7.16 6.99
N PRO A 237 28.97 -6.09 6.97
CA PRO A 237 29.84 -5.78 5.83
C PRO A 237 30.88 -6.86 5.52
N LYS A 238 31.21 -7.72 6.49
CA LYS A 238 32.14 -8.86 6.30
C LYS A 238 31.50 -10.07 5.61
N ARG A 239 30.17 -10.09 5.41
CA ARG A 239 29.46 -11.18 4.74
C ARG A 239 29.18 -10.81 3.29
N THR A 240 29.11 -11.83 2.42
CA THR A 240 28.83 -11.61 0.99
C THR A 240 27.43 -11.03 0.77
N ARG A 241 27.38 -9.82 0.19
CA ARG A 241 26.12 -9.10 -0.11
C ARG A 241 25.12 -9.89 -0.95
N TRP A 242 25.61 -10.80 -1.80
CA TRP A 242 24.78 -11.63 -2.67
C TRP A 242 23.95 -12.65 -1.88
N VAL A 243 24.44 -13.14 -0.74
CA VAL A 243 23.67 -14.03 0.13
C VAL A 243 22.44 -13.29 0.66
N GLY A 244 22.61 -12.04 1.09
CA GLY A 244 21.50 -11.17 1.50
C GLY A 244 20.50 -10.93 0.37
N PHE A 245 21.01 -10.60 -0.82
CA PHE A 245 20.17 -10.39 -2.00
C PHE A 245 19.31 -11.62 -2.33
N PHE A 246 19.93 -12.78 -2.58
CA PHE A 246 19.19 -13.96 -3.04
C PHE A 246 18.24 -14.53 -1.97
N THR A 247 18.63 -14.46 -0.69
CA THR A 247 17.75 -14.92 0.40
C THR A 247 16.49 -14.06 0.48
N PHE A 248 16.65 -12.73 0.49
CA PHE A 248 15.49 -11.83 0.61
C PHE A 248 14.70 -11.72 -0.70
N PHE A 249 15.34 -11.94 -1.84
CA PHE A 249 14.67 -12.13 -3.12
C PHE A 249 13.73 -13.33 -3.10
N ALA A 250 14.19 -14.50 -2.65
CA ALA A 250 13.34 -15.69 -2.54
C ALA A 250 12.16 -15.44 -1.58
N ILE A 251 12.40 -14.75 -0.45
CA ILE A 251 11.33 -14.37 0.47
C ILE A 251 10.32 -13.44 -0.22
N ALA A 252 10.77 -12.42 -0.95
CA ALA A 252 9.89 -11.50 -1.67
C ALA A 252 9.05 -12.22 -2.73
N ALA A 253 9.66 -13.12 -3.52
CA ALA A 253 8.97 -13.92 -4.52
C ALA A 253 7.90 -14.83 -3.90
N ILE A 254 8.20 -15.49 -2.78
CA ILE A 254 7.23 -16.30 -2.02
C ILE A 254 6.10 -15.43 -1.48
N MET A 255 6.43 -14.27 -0.89
CA MET A 255 5.42 -13.36 -0.35
C MET A 255 4.46 -12.87 -1.43
N HIS A 256 4.99 -12.52 -2.59
CA HIS A 256 4.21 -12.05 -3.72
C HIS A 256 3.35 -13.17 -4.32
N GLY A 257 3.94 -14.34 -4.58
CA GLY A 257 3.18 -15.49 -5.08
C GLY A 257 2.09 -15.95 -4.11
N PHE A 258 2.36 -15.90 -2.80
CA PHE A 258 1.34 -16.21 -1.78
C PHE A 258 0.20 -15.19 -1.81
N TYR A 259 0.49 -13.90 -1.99
CA TYR A 259 -0.53 -12.87 -2.11
C TYR A 259 -1.47 -13.11 -3.30
N ASP A 260 -0.92 -13.47 -4.46
CA ASP A 260 -1.68 -13.69 -5.69
C ASP A 260 -2.39 -15.04 -5.75
N PHE A 261 -1.81 -16.09 -5.18
CA PHE A 261 -2.33 -17.46 -5.29
C PHE A 261 -3.80 -17.57 -4.84
N TRP A 262 -4.14 -17.00 -3.68
CA TRP A 262 -5.52 -17.05 -3.17
C TRP A 262 -6.50 -16.18 -3.96
N LEU A 263 -6.01 -15.21 -4.73
CA LEU A 263 -6.84 -14.35 -5.58
C LEU A 263 -7.08 -14.99 -6.97
N ILE A 264 -6.10 -15.74 -7.47
CA ILE A 264 -6.11 -16.29 -8.83
C ILE A 264 -6.77 -17.66 -8.90
N ASN A 265 -6.44 -18.57 -7.97
CA ASN A 265 -6.89 -19.95 -8.10
C ASN A 265 -8.36 -20.13 -7.65
N TYR A 266 -9.19 -20.63 -8.57
CA TYR A 266 -10.63 -20.76 -8.37
C TYR A 266 -11.01 -21.60 -7.14
N PHE A 267 -10.39 -22.77 -6.95
CA PHE A 267 -10.74 -23.70 -5.87
C PHE A 267 -10.42 -23.15 -4.47
N VAL A 268 -9.36 -22.35 -4.36
CA VAL A 268 -8.96 -21.76 -3.07
C VAL A 268 -9.44 -20.33 -2.87
N SER A 269 -10.09 -19.74 -3.88
CA SER A 269 -10.59 -18.35 -3.83
C SER A 269 -11.57 -18.10 -2.68
N PHE A 270 -12.27 -19.13 -2.20
CA PHE A 270 -13.08 -19.06 -0.97
C PHE A 270 -12.27 -18.62 0.26
N TYR A 271 -10.97 -18.90 0.28
CA TYR A 271 -10.03 -18.54 1.33
C TYR A 271 -9.27 -17.22 1.04
N SER A 272 -9.74 -16.36 0.12
CA SER A 272 -9.10 -15.07 -0.24
C SER A 272 -8.78 -14.18 0.97
N PHE A 273 -9.55 -14.30 2.07
CA PHE A 273 -9.29 -13.57 3.31
C PHE A 273 -7.88 -13.82 3.89
N LEU A 274 -7.26 -14.97 3.57
CA LEU A 274 -5.88 -15.27 3.94
C LEU A 274 -4.90 -14.28 3.32
N THR A 275 -5.15 -13.82 2.09
CA THR A 275 -4.38 -12.74 1.47
C THR A 275 -4.48 -11.46 2.29
N THR A 276 -5.67 -11.11 2.79
CA THR A 276 -5.82 -9.95 3.67
C THR A 276 -5.08 -10.14 4.99
N VAL A 277 -5.23 -11.26 5.69
CA VAL A 277 -4.48 -11.52 6.94
C VAL A 277 -2.98 -11.46 6.72
N PHE A 278 -2.50 -12.11 5.66
CA PHE A 278 -1.10 -12.08 5.25
C PHE A 278 -0.63 -10.65 4.97
N PHE A 279 -1.39 -9.88 4.19
CA PHE A 279 -1.08 -8.49 3.88
C PHE A 279 -0.98 -7.62 5.13
N LEU A 280 -1.85 -7.79 6.13
CA LEU A 280 -1.76 -7.07 7.40
C LEU A 280 -0.47 -7.38 8.17
N ILE A 281 -0.02 -8.63 8.14
CA ILE A 281 1.25 -9.09 8.70
C ILE A 281 2.42 -8.45 7.93
N THR A 282 2.40 -8.47 6.59
CA THR A 282 3.50 -7.92 5.80
C THR A 282 3.61 -6.40 5.92
N ILE A 283 2.49 -5.69 6.07
CA ILE A 283 2.47 -4.25 6.42
C ILE A 283 3.20 -3.98 7.74
N HIS A 284 2.97 -4.81 8.76
CA HIS A 284 3.65 -4.69 10.05
C HIS A 284 5.15 -4.92 9.91
N ILE A 285 5.54 -5.95 9.17
CA ILE A 285 6.95 -6.24 8.86
C ILE A 285 7.56 -5.04 8.15
N TRP A 286 6.94 -4.53 7.08
CA TRP A 286 7.45 -3.40 6.32
C TRP A 286 7.59 -2.11 7.13
N PHE A 287 6.65 -1.85 8.05
CA PHE A 287 6.82 -0.75 9.02
C PHE A 287 8.07 -0.92 9.87
N ILE A 288 8.35 -2.14 10.37
CA ILE A 288 9.57 -2.43 11.13
C ILE A 288 10.81 -2.25 10.24
N LEU A 289 10.77 -2.70 8.98
CA LEU A 289 11.90 -2.54 8.03
C LEU A 289 12.22 -1.05 7.80
N LYS A 290 11.20 -0.23 7.50
CA LYS A 290 11.32 1.22 7.34
C LYS A 290 11.88 1.89 8.59
N ASN A 291 11.30 1.59 9.76
CA ASN A 291 11.73 2.19 11.03
C ASN A 291 13.17 1.77 11.38
N ASN A 292 13.55 0.52 11.11
CA ASN A 292 14.91 0.04 11.30
C ASN A 292 15.90 0.74 10.37
N ALA A 293 15.54 0.94 9.10
CA ALA A 293 16.37 1.64 8.13
C ALA A 293 16.65 3.08 8.57
N VAL A 294 15.62 3.83 8.98
CA VAL A 294 15.77 5.19 9.52
C VAL A 294 16.62 5.20 10.82
N ASN A 295 16.40 4.24 11.72
CA ASN A 295 17.13 4.18 13.01
C ASN A 295 18.64 4.01 12.85
N ILE A 296 19.10 3.30 11.82
CA ILE A 296 20.52 3.02 11.60
C ILE A 296 21.18 4.00 10.63
N SER A 297 20.50 5.08 10.26
CA SER A 297 21.03 6.09 9.35
C SER A 297 22.39 6.61 9.81
N ASN A 298 23.34 6.67 8.88
CA ASN A 298 24.63 7.33 9.03
C ASN A 298 24.53 8.87 8.97
N TYR A 299 23.36 9.41 8.61
CA TYR A 299 23.07 10.85 8.55
C TYR A 299 22.22 11.33 9.74
N TYR A 300 22.17 10.54 10.82
CA TYR A 300 21.35 10.84 12.00
C TYR A 300 21.63 12.24 12.58
N ASP A 301 20.59 13.07 12.64
CA ASP A 301 20.57 14.34 13.38
C ASP A 301 19.48 14.30 14.46
N PRO A 302 19.81 14.45 15.75
CA PRO A 302 18.82 14.41 16.84
C PRO A 302 17.79 15.55 16.79
N ARG A 303 18.04 16.62 16.02
CA ARG A 303 17.09 17.74 15.83
C ARG A 303 16.01 17.38 14.81
N LEU A 304 16.27 16.41 13.94
CA LEU A 304 15.33 15.97 12.92
C LEU A 304 14.47 14.83 13.47
N THR A 305 13.15 15.04 13.45
CA THR A 305 12.17 14.05 13.91
C THR A 305 11.07 13.85 12.88
N LEU A 306 10.52 12.63 12.83
CA LEU A 306 9.37 12.35 11.99
C LEU A 306 8.10 12.94 12.61
N ASP A 307 7.46 13.85 11.87
CA ASP A 307 6.14 14.34 12.21
C ASP A 307 5.09 13.28 11.87
N ASN A 308 4.78 12.47 12.87
CA ASN A 308 3.77 11.42 12.80
C ASN A 308 2.37 11.98 12.56
N ASP A 309 2.04 13.19 13.03
CA ASP A 309 0.72 13.77 12.82
C ASP A 309 0.58 14.27 11.38
N MET A 310 1.61 14.89 10.82
CA MET A 310 1.66 15.22 9.38
C MET A 310 1.52 13.96 8.51
N LEU A 311 2.25 12.88 8.81
CA LEU A 311 2.15 11.63 8.05
C LEU A 311 0.74 11.02 8.11
N LYS A 312 0.13 11.04 9.30
CA LYS A 312 -1.23 10.55 9.53
C LYS A 312 -2.24 11.32 8.71
N TRP A 313 -2.20 12.65 8.79
CA TRP A 313 -3.10 13.54 8.05
C TRP A 313 -2.90 13.42 6.54
N TYR A 314 -1.65 13.33 6.10
CA TYR A 314 -1.33 13.09 4.72
C TYR A 314 -1.96 11.80 4.20
N LEU A 315 -1.75 10.66 4.88
CA LEU A 315 -2.29 9.36 4.47
C LEU A 315 -3.82 9.35 4.48
N VAL A 316 -4.43 9.79 5.57
CA VAL A 316 -5.90 9.70 5.68
C VAL A 316 -6.59 10.58 4.64
N LEU A 317 -6.10 11.80 4.42
CA LEU A 317 -6.67 12.70 3.42
C LEU A 317 -6.45 12.16 2.02
N SER A 318 -5.21 11.83 1.65
CA SER A 318 -4.88 11.38 0.29
C SER A 318 -5.58 10.06 -0.09
N LEU A 319 -5.59 9.06 0.79
CA LEU A 319 -6.24 7.78 0.54
C LEU A 319 -7.77 7.91 0.45
N SER A 320 -8.36 8.76 1.30
CA SER A 320 -9.79 9.05 1.23
C SER A 320 -10.15 9.84 -0.03
N SER A 321 -9.29 10.79 -0.44
CA SER A 321 -9.45 11.53 -1.69
C SER A 321 -9.42 10.62 -2.91
N ILE A 322 -8.56 9.60 -2.96
CA ILE A 322 -8.55 8.61 -4.05
C ILE A 322 -9.92 7.91 -4.17
N LEU A 323 -10.51 7.49 -3.04
CA LEU A 323 -11.82 6.85 -3.04
C LEU A 323 -12.93 7.82 -3.45
N MET A 324 -12.89 9.06 -2.99
CA MET A 324 -13.87 10.08 -3.37
C MET A 324 -13.76 10.50 -4.83
N ILE A 325 -12.56 10.60 -5.38
CA ILE A 325 -12.34 10.84 -6.81
C ILE A 325 -12.90 9.66 -7.62
N GLY A 326 -12.65 8.42 -7.17
CA GLY A 326 -13.27 7.23 -7.75
C GLY A 326 -14.80 7.28 -7.75
N TYR A 327 -15.41 7.69 -6.63
CA TYR A 327 -16.85 7.92 -6.55
C TYR A 327 -17.34 8.95 -7.57
N ILE A 328 -16.68 10.12 -7.66
CA ILE A 328 -17.04 11.18 -8.62
C ILE A 328 -16.95 10.64 -10.05
N ILE A 329 -15.86 9.95 -10.40
CA ILE A 329 -15.66 9.36 -11.73
C ILE A 329 -16.77 8.36 -12.06
N VAL A 330 -17.02 7.39 -11.17
CA VAL A 330 -18.06 6.37 -11.39
C VAL A 330 -19.44 7.00 -11.50
N SER A 331 -19.72 8.04 -10.71
CA SER A 331 -20.98 8.79 -10.75
C SER A 331 -21.18 9.51 -12.08
N LEU A 332 -20.13 10.15 -12.59
CA LEU A 332 -20.16 10.87 -13.87
C LEU A 332 -20.28 9.91 -15.06
N VAL A 333 -19.69 8.71 -14.96
CA VAL A 333 -19.61 7.75 -16.07
C VAL A 333 -20.82 6.82 -16.12
N TYR A 334 -21.22 6.27 -14.98
CA TYR A 334 -22.24 5.22 -14.88
C TYR A 334 -23.50 5.67 -14.13
N GLY A 335 -23.61 6.97 -13.84
CA GLY A 335 -24.71 7.56 -13.10
C GLY A 335 -24.51 7.54 -11.58
N VAL A 336 -25.25 8.42 -10.91
CA VAL A 336 -25.15 8.67 -9.46
C VAL A 336 -25.42 7.40 -8.64
N GLU A 337 -26.35 6.54 -9.07
CA GLU A 337 -26.65 5.28 -8.36
C GLU A 337 -25.44 4.33 -8.34
N SER A 338 -24.76 4.19 -9.47
CA SER A 338 -23.52 3.40 -9.59
C SER A 338 -22.41 3.99 -8.72
N GLY A 339 -22.32 5.32 -8.69
CA GLY A 339 -21.44 6.05 -7.78
C GLY A 339 -21.71 5.70 -6.31
N ASN A 340 -22.96 5.82 -5.87
CA ASN A 340 -23.36 5.51 -4.50
C ASN A 340 -23.03 4.07 -4.12
N ARG A 341 -23.27 3.12 -5.03
CA ARG A 341 -22.91 1.70 -4.84
C ARG A 341 -21.41 1.52 -4.72
N TYR A 342 -20.63 2.20 -5.57
CA TYR A 342 -19.16 2.20 -5.49
C TYR A 342 -18.67 2.75 -4.15
N LEU A 343 -19.24 3.87 -3.67
CA LEU A 343 -18.83 4.49 -2.42
C LEU A 343 -19.15 3.63 -1.21
N LEU A 344 -20.37 3.09 -1.14
CA LEU A 344 -20.79 2.17 -0.08
C LEU A 344 -19.90 0.92 -0.07
N THR A 345 -19.67 0.32 -1.24
CA THR A 345 -18.80 -0.87 -1.36
C THR A 345 -17.37 -0.54 -0.97
N SER A 346 -16.86 0.63 -1.40
CA SER A 346 -15.52 1.10 -1.05
C SER A 346 -15.38 1.34 0.45
N TRP A 347 -16.39 1.90 1.11
CA TRP A 347 -16.34 2.11 2.56
C TRP A 347 -16.35 0.78 3.32
N ILE A 348 -17.27 -0.11 2.97
CA ILE A 348 -17.41 -1.44 3.58
C ILE A 348 -16.13 -2.28 3.38
N ALA A 349 -15.52 -2.22 2.20
CA ALA A 349 -14.34 -3.00 1.86
C ALA A 349 -13.02 -2.36 2.36
N TYR A 350 -12.92 -1.03 2.30
CA TYR A 350 -11.65 -0.32 2.41
C TYR A 350 -11.56 0.68 3.56
N GLY A 351 -12.67 1.02 4.24
CA GLY A 351 -12.66 1.96 5.37
C GLY A 351 -11.71 1.51 6.49
N TYR A 352 -11.71 0.22 6.82
CA TYR A 352 -10.72 -0.37 7.72
C TYR A 352 -9.29 -0.21 7.22
N MET A 353 -9.04 -0.41 5.93
CA MET A 353 -7.69 -0.26 5.34
C MET A 353 -7.16 1.16 5.35
N VAL A 354 -8.00 2.15 5.06
CA VAL A 354 -7.60 3.56 5.17
C VAL A 354 -7.11 3.85 6.59
N LEU A 355 -7.88 3.46 7.61
CA LEU A 355 -7.48 3.65 9.01
C LEU A 355 -6.23 2.83 9.36
N TYR A 356 -6.23 1.57 8.96
CA TYR A 356 -5.20 0.63 9.36
C TYR A 356 -3.85 1.06 8.83
N LEU A 357 -3.77 1.39 7.54
CA LEU A 357 -2.56 1.91 6.90
C LEU A 357 -2.18 3.22 7.56
N THR A 358 -3.10 4.17 7.69
CA THR A 358 -2.84 5.48 8.34
C THR A 358 -2.18 5.31 9.70
N LEU A 359 -2.78 4.53 10.60
CA LEU A 359 -2.29 4.35 11.97
C LEU A 359 -0.99 3.53 12.01
N SER A 360 -0.86 2.52 11.15
CA SER A 360 0.34 1.68 11.08
C SER A 360 1.55 2.44 10.53
N PHE A 361 1.33 3.39 9.63
CA PHE A 361 2.34 4.11 8.88
C PHE A 361 2.65 5.51 9.41
N SER A 362 2.02 5.91 10.51
CA SER A 362 2.22 7.20 11.17
C SER A 362 2.66 7.04 12.63
N ARG A 363 3.40 5.97 12.96
CA ARG A 363 3.78 5.64 14.36
C ARG A 363 5.27 5.45 14.58
N TYR A 364 6.10 6.21 13.87
CA TYR A 364 7.55 6.13 13.97
C TYR A 364 8.04 6.66 15.32
N LYS A 365 8.94 5.90 15.94
CA LYS A 365 9.70 6.33 17.13
C LYS A 365 11.16 6.01 16.87
N ILE A 366 11.89 7.06 16.48
CA ILE A 366 13.30 6.94 16.12
C ILE A 366 14.09 6.56 17.37
N LYS A 367 14.86 5.49 17.25
CA LYS A 367 15.79 4.99 18.27
C LYS A 367 17.12 4.75 17.59
N HIS A 368 17.99 5.75 17.61
CA HIS A 368 19.26 5.72 16.89
C HIS A 368 20.08 4.45 17.20
N GLY A 369 20.64 3.84 16.15
CA GLY A 369 21.45 2.62 16.22
C GLY A 369 20.65 1.33 16.48
N ARG A 370 19.32 1.40 16.69
CA ARG A 370 18.52 0.23 17.06
C ARG A 370 17.91 -0.48 15.86
N LEU A 371 18.32 -1.72 15.64
CA LEU A 371 17.61 -2.70 14.82
C LEU A 371 16.63 -3.50 15.69
N SER A 372 15.34 -3.24 15.50
CA SER A 372 14.29 -3.99 16.19
C SER A 372 14.13 -5.37 15.55
N GLN A 373 13.89 -6.39 16.39
CA GLN A 373 13.55 -7.73 15.92
C GLN A 373 12.25 -7.68 15.12
N ILE A 374 12.19 -8.44 14.02
CA ILE A 374 10.97 -8.60 13.23
C ILE A 374 10.04 -9.52 14.03
N LYS A 375 9.14 -8.90 14.80
CA LYS A 375 8.11 -9.58 15.60
C LYS A 375 6.77 -8.93 15.30
N VAL A 376 5.79 -9.76 14.95
CA VAL A 376 4.41 -9.31 14.72
C VAL A 376 3.62 -9.61 16.00
N PRO A 377 3.12 -8.59 16.70
CA PRO A 377 2.39 -8.81 17.94
C PRO A 377 1.02 -9.41 17.63
N PHE A 378 0.44 -10.23 18.51
CA PHE A 378 -0.85 -10.89 18.27
C PHE A 378 -2.02 -9.91 18.04
N ASP A 379 -1.93 -8.68 18.56
CA ASP A 379 -2.93 -7.63 18.40
C ASP A 379 -2.71 -6.73 17.16
N PHE A 380 -1.93 -7.20 16.18
CA PHE A 380 -1.58 -6.45 14.98
C PHE A 380 -2.80 -5.95 14.19
N PHE A 381 -3.95 -6.63 14.28
CA PHE A 381 -5.21 -6.21 13.65
C PHE A 381 -5.73 -4.85 14.14
N ILE A 382 -5.31 -4.39 15.32
CA ILE A 382 -5.74 -3.11 15.90
C ILE A 382 -4.51 -2.21 16.03
N PRO A 383 -4.22 -1.36 15.03
CA PRO A 383 -3.07 -0.48 15.11
C PRO A 383 -3.31 0.56 16.21
N LYS A 384 -2.46 0.50 17.24
CA LYS A 384 -2.52 1.44 18.37
C LYS A 384 -1.93 2.79 17.94
N PRO A 385 -2.66 3.91 18.11
CA PRO A 385 -2.08 5.25 18.02
C PRO A 385 -0.87 5.38 18.95
N LEU A 386 0.11 6.20 18.56
CA LEU A 386 1.23 6.54 19.43
C LEU A 386 0.71 7.08 20.77
N LYS A 387 1.12 6.47 21.88
CA LYS A 387 1.00 7.11 23.18
C LYS A 387 1.90 8.35 23.15
N LYS A 388 1.33 9.54 23.25
CA LYS A 388 2.13 10.72 23.65
C LYS A 388 2.74 10.35 25.00
N ASN A 389 4.06 10.47 25.13
CA ASN A 389 4.68 10.40 26.43
C ASN A 389 4.06 11.54 27.25
N THR A 390 3.24 11.19 28.24
CA THR A 390 2.85 12.09 29.33
C THR A 390 4.07 12.39 30.18
#